data_AF-A0A6P8SC46-F1
#
_entry.id   AF-A0A6P8SC46-F1
#
_cell.length_a   1.000
_cell.length_b   1.000
_cell.length_c   1.000
_cell.angle_alpha   90.00
_cell.angle_beta   90.00
_cell.angle_gamma   90.00
#
_symmetry.space_group_name_H-M   'P 1'
#
loop_
_entity.id
_entity.type
_entity.pdbx_description
1 polymer ?
#
loop_
_entity_poly.entity_id
_entity_poly.type
_entity_poly.pdbx_seq_one_letter_code
_entity_poly.pdbx_strand_id
1 'polypeptide(L)'
;LAETETEEEKMLKRQSRERKELQAKIQGMKNAVPKNVKKRRKQLIEDVARLEAEMEERQEGVQQLKLEISKQVEVESLANGIEKLAFEDSEKPAQHSRLTKAQKRRGKEAALEKERENRIAEAEIENLSVVRHLENQKLGHLLAGRGLKIKQIPSDGHCMYRAIEDQLKERGHILTLAQLRSQTAQYMQSHVDDFLPFLINPNTGDI
;
A
#
# COMPACT_ATOMS: atom_id res chain seq x y z
N LEU A 1 -7.47 41.68 16.82
CA LEU A 1 -6.15 41.17 17.26
C LEU A 1 -5.65 40.27 16.15
N ALA A 2 -4.71 40.74 15.34
CA ALA A 2 -4.15 39.95 14.24
C ALA A 2 -3.22 38.89 14.85
N GLU A 3 -3.62 37.62 14.77
CA GLU A 3 -2.80 36.50 15.20
C GLU A 3 -1.51 36.50 14.38
N THR A 4 -0.38 36.71 15.04
CA THR A 4 0.94 36.64 14.42
C THR A 4 1.23 35.18 14.10
N GLU A 5 0.90 34.81 12.87
CA GLU A 5 1.17 33.50 12.28
C GLU A 5 2.66 33.15 12.48
N THR A 6 2.92 32.04 13.17
CA THR A 6 4.28 31.64 13.52
C THR A 6 5.08 31.30 12.26
N GLU A 7 6.40 31.54 12.26
CA GLU A 7 7.27 31.22 11.11
C GLU A 7 7.20 29.72 10.74
N GLU A 8 6.86 28.86 11.69
CA GLU A 8 6.63 27.44 11.47
C GLU A 8 5.37 27.17 10.64
N GLU A 9 4.27 27.84 10.94
CA GLU A 9 3.01 27.71 10.20
C GLU A 9 3.13 28.25 8.78
N LYS A 10 3.86 29.36 8.58
CA LYS A 10 4.14 29.90 7.23
C LYS A 10 4.94 28.90 6.39
N MET A 11 5.93 28.25 7.00
CA MET A 11 6.76 27.24 6.34
C MET A 11 5.95 25.98 5.96
N LEU A 12 5.11 25.47 6.87
CA LEU A 12 4.21 24.35 6.57
C LEU A 12 3.18 24.69 5.48
N LYS A 13 2.64 25.92 5.48
CA LYS A 13 1.76 26.40 4.41
C LYS A 13 2.47 26.45 3.07
N ARG A 14 3.75 26.86 3.04
CA ARG A 14 4.58 26.83 1.84
C ARG A 14 4.82 25.41 1.35
N GLN A 15 5.23 24.49 2.23
CA GLN A 15 5.42 23.07 1.87
C GLN A 15 4.13 22.42 1.34
N SER A 16 2.97 22.76 1.93
CA SER A 16 1.67 22.30 1.46
C SER A 16 1.31 22.83 0.06
N ARG A 17 1.61 24.10 -0.21
CA ARG A 17 1.41 24.69 -1.55
C ARG A 17 2.32 24.03 -2.59
N GLU A 18 3.60 23.87 -2.26
CA GLU A 18 4.58 23.22 -3.14
C GLU A 18 4.20 21.76 -3.46
N ARG A 19 3.68 21.00 -2.47
CA ARG A 19 3.15 19.65 -2.71
C ARG A 19 1.94 19.65 -3.65
N LYS A 20 1.02 20.61 -3.49
CA LYS A 20 -0.16 20.73 -4.37
C LYS A 20 0.23 21.10 -5.80
N GLU A 21 1.18 22.01 -5.97
CA GLU A 21 1.70 22.40 -7.28
C GLU A 21 2.41 21.21 -7.97
N LEU A 22 3.18 20.42 -7.22
CA LEU A 22 3.80 19.21 -7.72
C LEU A 22 2.76 18.19 -8.21
N GLN A 23 1.71 17.96 -7.43
CA GLN A 23 0.61 17.05 -7.83
C GLN A 23 -0.09 17.54 -9.10
N ALA A 24 -0.35 18.84 -9.22
CA ALA A 24 -0.93 19.43 -10.44
C ALA A 24 0.00 19.22 -11.66
N LYS A 25 1.31 19.39 -11.48
CA LYS A 25 2.32 19.15 -12.53
C LYS A 25 2.37 17.68 -12.95
N ILE A 26 2.36 16.75 -11.98
CA ILE A 26 2.31 15.30 -12.23
C ILE A 26 1.06 14.94 -13.03
N GLN A 27 -0.09 15.51 -12.68
CA GLN A 27 -1.34 15.27 -13.39
C GLN A 27 -1.27 15.80 -14.83
N GLY A 28 -0.69 16.98 -15.05
CA GLY A 28 -0.42 17.51 -16.39
C GLY A 28 0.49 16.59 -17.22
N MET A 29 1.58 16.09 -16.64
CA MET A 29 2.50 15.16 -17.30
C MET A 29 1.83 13.82 -17.63
N LYS A 30 0.96 13.30 -16.76
CA LYS A 30 0.16 12.09 -17.00
C LYS A 30 -0.84 12.27 -18.15
N ASN A 31 -1.44 13.44 -18.27
CA ASN A 31 -2.36 13.75 -19.36
C ASN A 31 -1.65 13.95 -20.71
N ALA A 32 -0.42 14.47 -20.70
CA ALA A 32 0.37 14.70 -21.91
C ALA A 32 0.92 13.42 -22.57
N VAL A 33 0.96 12.30 -21.84
CA VAL A 33 1.48 11.01 -22.35
C VAL A 33 0.32 10.03 -22.61
N PRO A 34 0.03 9.71 -23.88
CA PRO A 34 -0.99 8.74 -24.23
C PRO A 34 -0.72 7.34 -23.64
N LYS A 35 -1.79 6.67 -23.18
CA LYS A 35 -1.72 5.38 -22.46
C LYS A 35 -1.09 4.23 -23.27
N ASN A 36 -1.04 4.35 -24.60
CA ASN A 36 -0.55 3.35 -25.55
C ASN A 36 0.97 3.39 -25.80
N VAL A 37 1.68 4.44 -25.38
CA VAL A 37 3.13 4.58 -25.64
C VAL A 37 3.96 4.06 -24.46
N LYS A 38 4.21 2.74 -24.43
CA LYS A 38 4.90 2.03 -23.34
C LYS A 38 6.23 2.67 -22.90
N LYS A 39 7.11 3.03 -23.85
CA LYS A 39 8.43 3.61 -23.55
C LYS A 39 8.33 4.99 -22.87
N ARG A 40 7.46 5.87 -23.38
CA ARG A 40 7.23 7.21 -22.80
C ARG A 40 6.53 7.13 -21.45
N ARG A 41 5.66 6.14 -21.24
CA ARG A 41 5.00 5.91 -19.96
C ARG A 41 5.96 5.42 -18.88
N LYS A 42 6.92 4.55 -19.23
CA LYS A 42 8.00 4.16 -18.31
C LYS A 42 8.85 5.37 -17.91
N GLN A 43 9.26 6.19 -18.88
CA GLN A 43 10.00 7.43 -18.62
C GLN A 43 9.22 8.40 -17.72
N LEU A 44 7.92 8.55 -17.98
CA LEU A 44 7.04 9.40 -17.16
C LEU A 44 6.99 8.93 -15.70
N ILE A 45 6.89 7.62 -15.45
CA ILE A 45 6.86 7.07 -14.09
C ILE A 45 8.17 7.35 -13.37
N GLU A 46 9.30 7.16 -14.05
CA GLU A 46 10.63 7.43 -13.51
C GLU A 46 10.84 8.93 -13.23
N ASP A 47 10.38 9.80 -14.13
CA ASP A 47 10.46 11.25 -13.95
C ASP A 47 9.57 11.74 -12.80
N VAL A 48 8.37 11.14 -12.62
CA VAL A 48 7.49 11.45 -11.48
C VAL A 48 8.13 11.01 -10.17
N ALA A 49 8.67 9.79 -10.10
CA ALA A 49 9.34 9.28 -8.90
C ALA A 49 10.57 10.14 -8.52
N ARG A 50 11.34 10.57 -9.52
CA ARG A 50 12.49 11.48 -9.31
C ARG A 50 12.04 12.83 -8.74
N LEU A 51 10.99 13.43 -9.32
CA LEU A 51 10.47 14.72 -8.87
C LEU A 51 9.87 14.68 -7.46
N GLU A 52 9.21 13.57 -7.09
CA GLU A 52 8.69 13.37 -5.74
C GLU A 52 9.82 13.19 -4.72
N ALA A 53 10.84 12.38 -5.04
CA ALA A 53 12.00 12.18 -4.17
C ALA A 53 12.79 13.48 -3.93
N GLU A 54 13.03 14.25 -5.00
CA GLU A 54 13.77 15.53 -4.91
C GLU A 54 13.03 16.58 -4.07
N MET A 55 11.68 16.54 -4.08
CA MET A 55 10.86 17.43 -3.27
C MET A 55 10.81 17.00 -1.80
N GLU A 56 10.74 15.69 -1.52
CA GLU A 56 10.82 15.15 -0.16
C GLU A 56 12.19 15.48 0.46
N GLU A 57 13.29 15.23 -0.26
CA GLU A 57 14.66 15.52 0.20
C GLU A 57 14.86 17.01 0.50
N ARG A 58 14.33 17.91 -0.33
CA ARG A 58 14.36 19.36 -0.05
C ARG A 58 13.58 19.72 1.21
N GLN A 59 12.40 19.12 1.42
CA GLN A 59 11.58 19.42 2.59
C GLN A 59 12.19 18.87 3.88
N GLU A 60 12.77 17.68 3.82
CA GLU A 60 13.50 17.06 4.94
C GLU A 60 14.79 17.82 5.26
N GLY A 61 15.57 18.22 4.25
CA GLY A 61 16.80 19.00 4.43
C GLY A 61 16.53 20.35 5.11
N VAL A 62 15.45 21.04 4.73
CA VAL A 62 15.02 22.29 5.39
C VAL A 62 14.60 22.04 6.85
N GLN A 63 13.93 20.92 7.14
CA GLN A 63 13.57 20.56 8.52
C GLN A 63 14.79 20.22 9.38
N GLN A 64 15.77 19.50 8.82
CA GLN A 64 17.02 19.16 9.52
C GLN A 64 17.87 20.40 9.79
N LEU A 65 18.06 21.27 8.79
CA LEU A 65 18.76 22.54 8.96
C LEU A 65 18.06 23.43 9.99
N LYS A 66 16.72 23.42 10.04
CA LYS A 66 15.97 24.13 11.07
C LYS A 66 16.24 23.57 12.47
N LEU A 67 16.30 22.24 12.63
CA LEU A 67 16.66 21.61 13.90
C LEU A 67 18.10 21.91 14.31
N GLU A 68 19.02 22.07 13.36
CA GLU A 68 20.41 22.45 13.62
C GLU A 68 20.54 23.94 13.96
N ILE A 69 19.84 24.82 13.26
CA ILE A 69 19.80 26.26 13.55
C ILE A 69 19.16 26.52 14.92
N SER A 70 18.06 25.85 15.28
CA SER A 70 17.47 25.95 16.62
C SER A 70 18.43 25.50 17.73
N LYS A 71 19.24 24.46 17.48
CA LYS A 71 20.30 24.04 18.42
C LYS A 71 21.43 25.06 18.52
N GLN A 72 21.81 25.71 17.41
CA GLN A 72 22.86 26.74 17.40
C GLN A 72 22.41 28.03 18.10
N VAL A 73 21.15 28.45 17.92
CA VAL A 73 20.56 29.61 18.61
C VAL A 73 20.46 29.36 20.12
N GLU A 74 20.14 28.14 20.55
CA GLU A 74 20.23 27.75 21.98
C GLU A 74 21.68 27.84 22.51
N VAL A 75 22.69 27.47 21.71
CA VAL A 75 24.11 27.50 22.13
C VAL A 75 24.68 28.94 22.18
N GLU A 76 24.33 29.81 21.23
CA GLU A 76 24.77 31.22 21.24
C GLU A 76 24.09 32.06 22.33
N SER A 77 22.83 31.76 22.67
CA SER A 77 22.14 32.38 23.81
C SER A 77 22.75 32.00 25.16
N LEU A 78 23.40 30.84 25.28
CA LEU A 78 24.14 30.43 26.47
C LEU A 78 25.55 31.05 26.54
N ALA A 79 26.18 31.36 25.41
CA ALA A 79 27.52 31.98 25.38
C ALA A 79 27.49 33.46 25.83
N ASN A 80 26.44 34.20 25.51
CA ASN A 80 26.27 35.61 25.91
C ASN A 80 25.89 35.79 27.39
N GLY A 81 25.58 34.72 28.12
CA GLY A 81 25.20 34.76 29.54
C GLY A 81 26.36 34.61 30.54
N ILE A 82 27.60 34.41 30.08
CA ILE A 82 28.73 33.99 30.94
C ILE A 82 29.61 35.17 31.42
N GLU A 83 29.33 36.42 31.06
CA GLU A 83 30.16 37.57 31.48
C GLU A 83 29.59 38.40 32.65
N LYS A 84 28.67 37.85 33.45
CA LYS A 84 28.16 38.57 34.62
C LYS A 84 27.89 37.66 35.82
N LEU A 85 28.85 37.76 36.76
CA LEU A 85 28.77 37.58 38.21
C LEU A 85 29.33 36.28 38.80
N ALA A 86 30.28 36.54 39.67
CA ALA A 86 30.99 35.63 40.54
C ALA A 86 30.17 35.23 41.77
N PHE A 87 30.60 34.11 42.36
CA PHE A 87 30.53 33.72 43.77
C PHE A 87 29.27 33.04 44.34
N GLU A 88 29.57 31.92 45.01
CA GLU A 88 28.87 31.16 46.06
C GLU A 88 27.71 30.19 45.75
N ASP A 89 28.11 28.91 45.77
CA ASP A 89 27.61 27.77 46.58
C ASP A 89 26.19 27.20 46.43
N SER A 90 26.17 25.86 46.55
CA SER A 90 25.05 24.91 46.69
C SER A 90 24.45 24.22 45.45
N GLU A 91 23.91 23.03 45.72
CA GLU A 91 23.84 21.84 44.88
C GLU A 91 22.77 21.83 43.74
N LYS A 92 23.07 21.01 42.71
CA LYS A 92 22.30 20.49 41.54
C LYS A 92 20.79 20.16 41.75
N PRO A 93 19.99 19.82 40.69
CA PRO A 93 20.09 20.09 39.23
C PRO A 93 18.77 20.46 38.50
N ALA A 94 18.93 20.94 37.25
CA ALA A 94 17.90 21.22 36.26
C ALA A 94 17.11 19.99 35.76
N GLN A 95 15.79 20.12 35.66
CA GLN A 95 14.89 19.17 35.00
C GLN A 95 14.72 19.53 33.51
N HIS A 96 15.48 18.86 32.64
CA HIS A 96 15.06 18.63 31.26
C HIS A 96 14.00 17.52 31.27
N SER A 97 12.78 17.81 30.81
CA SER A 97 11.76 16.79 30.55
C SER A 97 12.18 15.94 29.34
N ARG A 98 13.08 14.98 29.60
CA ARG A 98 13.45 13.92 28.66
C ARG A 98 12.18 13.17 28.26
N LEU A 99 11.89 13.14 26.96
CA LEU A 99 10.84 12.28 26.40
C LEU A 99 10.99 10.87 26.99
N THR A 100 9.92 10.39 27.60
CA THR A 100 9.95 9.16 28.37
C THR A 100 10.25 7.96 27.46
N LYS A 101 10.92 6.93 28.00
CA LYS A 101 11.16 5.65 27.30
C LYS A 101 9.88 5.07 26.66
N ALA A 102 8.72 5.36 27.25
CA ALA A 102 7.41 4.98 26.75
C ALA A 102 7.00 5.74 25.47
N GLN A 103 7.22 7.07 25.40
CA GLN A 103 6.96 7.87 24.19
C GLN A 103 7.87 7.46 23.04
N LYS A 104 9.14 7.15 23.32
CA LYS A 104 10.09 6.65 22.30
C LYS A 104 9.73 5.24 21.79
N ARG A 105 9.13 4.38 22.61
CA ARG A 105 8.59 3.07 22.17
C ARG A 105 7.36 3.23 21.26
N ARG A 106 6.40 4.08 21.65
CA ARG A 106 5.19 4.33 20.85
C ARG A 106 5.51 4.93 19.47
N GLY A 107 6.47 5.84 19.39
CA GLY A 107 6.91 6.41 18.11
C GLY A 107 7.57 5.38 17.18
N LYS A 108 8.32 4.42 17.74
CA LYS A 108 8.94 3.34 16.95
C LYS A 108 7.91 2.34 16.45
N GLU A 109 6.90 1.99 17.26
CA GLU A 109 5.77 1.15 16.83
C GLU A 109 4.93 1.83 15.74
N ALA A 110 4.62 3.12 15.88
CA ALA A 110 3.88 3.88 14.86
C ALA A 110 4.65 3.99 13.54
N ALA A 111 5.98 4.13 13.58
CA ALA A 111 6.81 4.14 12.38
C ALA A 111 6.85 2.78 11.67
N LEU A 112 6.94 1.68 12.42
CA LEU A 112 6.91 0.31 11.89
C LEU A 112 5.56 -0.06 11.28
N GLU A 113 4.45 0.34 11.91
CA GLU A 113 3.11 0.10 11.36
C GLU A 113 2.91 0.90 10.06
N LYS A 114 3.35 2.16 10.02
CA LYS A 114 3.29 2.99 8.82
C LYS A 114 4.16 2.44 7.68
N GLU A 115 5.36 1.93 7.99
CA GLU A 115 6.20 1.26 6.99
C GLU A 115 5.54 -0.02 6.46
N ARG A 116 4.88 -0.77 7.33
CA ARG A 116 4.13 -1.97 6.95
C ARG A 116 2.93 -1.65 6.07
N GLU A 117 2.14 -0.64 6.43
CA GLU A 117 1.02 -0.14 5.62
C GLU A 117 1.49 0.38 4.26
N ASN A 118 2.59 1.13 4.22
CA ASN A 118 3.18 1.61 2.97
C ASN A 118 3.62 0.44 2.08
N ARG A 119 4.29 -0.58 2.63
CA ARG A 119 4.71 -1.77 1.87
C ARG A 119 3.51 -2.56 1.32
N ILE A 120 2.40 -2.61 2.07
CA ILE A 120 1.15 -3.22 1.61
C ILE A 120 0.53 -2.39 0.47
N ALA A 121 0.47 -1.07 0.61
CA ALA A 121 -0.06 -0.17 -0.41
C ALA A 121 0.77 -0.20 -1.70
N GLU A 122 2.10 -0.26 -1.61
CA GLU A 122 3.00 -0.42 -2.76
C GLU A 122 2.77 -1.75 -3.48
N ALA A 123 2.65 -2.85 -2.73
CA ALA A 123 2.35 -4.16 -3.29
C ALA A 123 0.95 -4.22 -3.93
N GLU A 124 -0.03 -3.49 -3.39
CA GLU A 124 -1.34 -3.32 -4.02
C GLU A 124 -1.23 -2.54 -5.33
N ILE A 125 -0.47 -1.44 -5.35
CA ILE A 125 -0.25 -0.62 -6.56
C ILE A 125 0.46 -1.42 -7.66
N GLU A 126 1.48 -2.21 -7.32
CA GLU A 126 2.12 -3.11 -8.29
C GLU A 126 1.12 -4.15 -8.80
N ASN A 127 0.31 -4.74 -7.92
CA ASN A 127 -0.73 -5.70 -8.28
C ASN A 127 -1.84 -5.12 -9.18
N LEU A 128 -2.16 -3.82 -9.08
CA LEU A 128 -3.15 -3.16 -9.95
C LEU A 128 -2.74 -3.21 -11.43
N SER A 129 -1.43 -3.27 -11.71
CA SER A 129 -0.88 -3.35 -13.07
C SER A 129 -0.74 -4.78 -13.60
N VAL A 130 -0.89 -5.79 -12.73
CA VAL A 130 -0.80 -7.19 -13.10
C VAL A 130 -2.02 -7.54 -13.95
N VAL A 131 -1.78 -8.15 -15.11
CA VAL A 131 -2.81 -8.56 -16.10
C VAL A 131 -4.02 -9.23 -15.44
N ARG A 132 -3.77 -10.04 -14.40
CA ARG A 132 -4.76 -10.74 -13.59
C ARG A 132 -5.73 -9.81 -12.87
N HIS A 133 -5.28 -8.67 -12.35
CA HIS A 133 -6.15 -7.71 -11.67
C HIS A 133 -7.10 -7.05 -12.66
N LEU A 134 -6.59 -6.64 -13.82
CA LEU A 134 -7.40 -6.06 -14.89
C LEU A 134 -8.44 -7.07 -15.43
N GLU A 135 -8.05 -8.34 -15.58
CA GLU A 135 -8.95 -9.43 -15.97
C GLU A 135 -10.06 -9.64 -14.93
N ASN A 136 -9.69 -9.76 -13.64
CA ASN A 136 -10.65 -9.92 -12.54
C ASN A 136 -11.62 -8.73 -12.45
N GLN A 137 -11.14 -7.50 -12.66
CA GLN A 137 -12.00 -6.31 -12.66
C GLN A 137 -13.01 -6.36 -13.81
N LYS A 138 -12.57 -6.69 -15.02
CA LYS A 138 -13.46 -6.84 -16.18
C LYS A 138 -14.49 -7.94 -15.96
N LEU A 139 -14.06 -9.09 -15.46
CA LEU A 139 -14.95 -10.21 -15.14
C LEU A 139 -15.96 -9.82 -14.06
N GLY A 140 -15.51 -9.13 -13.01
CA GLY A 140 -16.36 -8.60 -11.95
C GLY A 140 -17.45 -7.66 -12.47
N HIS A 141 -17.11 -6.75 -13.39
CA HIS A 141 -18.11 -5.87 -14.03
C HIS A 141 -19.14 -6.65 -14.85
N LEU A 142 -18.71 -7.65 -15.63
CA LEU A 142 -19.62 -8.50 -16.42
C LEU A 142 -20.57 -9.35 -15.56
N LEU A 143 -20.11 -9.77 -14.38
CA LEU A 143 -20.91 -10.53 -13.42
C LEU A 143 -21.87 -9.63 -12.64
N ALA A 144 -21.43 -8.43 -12.24
CA ALA A 144 -22.26 -7.47 -11.54
C ALA A 144 -23.50 -7.06 -12.37
N GLY A 145 -23.35 -6.92 -13.70
CA GLY A 145 -24.48 -6.68 -14.60
C GLY A 145 -25.53 -7.80 -14.64
N ARG A 146 -25.18 -8.99 -14.13
CA ARG A 146 -26.08 -10.15 -13.97
C ARG A 146 -26.50 -10.38 -12.50
N GLY A 147 -26.14 -9.49 -11.58
CA GLY A 147 -26.36 -9.67 -10.15
C GLY A 147 -25.47 -10.76 -9.52
N LEU A 148 -24.36 -11.12 -10.17
CA LEU A 148 -23.43 -12.15 -9.71
C LEU A 148 -22.13 -11.54 -9.19
N LYS A 149 -21.42 -12.28 -8.34
CA LYS A 149 -20.10 -11.91 -7.82
C LYS A 149 -19.15 -13.09 -7.83
N ILE A 150 -17.85 -12.82 -7.96
CA ILE A 150 -16.82 -13.84 -7.82
C ILE A 150 -16.63 -14.14 -6.34
N LYS A 151 -16.60 -15.42 -5.99
CA LYS A 151 -16.18 -15.91 -4.69
C LYS A 151 -14.88 -16.68 -4.87
N GLN A 152 -13.86 -16.32 -4.10
CA GLN A 152 -12.55 -16.94 -4.25
C GLN A 152 -12.52 -18.35 -3.67
N ILE A 153 -12.15 -19.30 -4.53
CA ILE A 153 -11.92 -20.70 -4.18
C ILE A 153 -10.40 -20.95 -4.19
N PRO A 154 -9.87 -21.72 -3.23
CA PRO A 154 -8.46 -22.07 -3.20
C PRO A 154 -7.98 -22.69 -4.53
N SER A 155 -6.84 -22.22 -5.03
CA SER A 155 -6.26 -22.68 -6.30
C SER A 155 -5.47 -23.99 -6.11
N ASP A 156 -6.17 -25.07 -5.80
CA ASP A 156 -5.63 -26.43 -5.69
C ASP A 156 -6.23 -27.39 -6.73
N GLY A 157 -5.79 -28.65 -6.75
CA GLY A 157 -6.32 -29.69 -7.65
C GLY A 157 -7.77 -30.13 -7.36
N HIS A 158 -8.41 -29.54 -6.35
CA HIS A 158 -9.81 -29.78 -6.00
C HIS A 158 -10.70 -28.56 -6.24
N CYS A 159 -10.16 -27.46 -6.80
CA CYS A 159 -10.86 -26.19 -6.95
C CYS A 159 -12.23 -26.33 -7.64
N MET A 160 -12.35 -27.19 -8.66
CA MET A 160 -13.62 -27.46 -9.34
C MET A 160 -14.67 -28.04 -8.38
N TYR A 161 -14.30 -29.07 -7.61
CA TYR A 161 -15.20 -29.68 -6.64
C TYR A 161 -15.54 -28.73 -5.50
N ARG A 162 -14.58 -27.91 -5.04
CA ARG A 162 -14.82 -26.89 -4.01
C ARG A 162 -15.77 -25.80 -4.48
N ALA A 163 -15.69 -25.37 -5.74
CA ALA A 163 -16.62 -24.42 -6.32
C ALA A 163 -18.05 -24.97 -6.39
N ILE A 164 -18.21 -26.25 -6.78
CA ILE A 164 -19.52 -26.92 -6.81
C ILE A 164 -20.06 -27.13 -5.39
N GLU A 165 -19.22 -27.58 -4.45
CA GLU A 165 -19.57 -27.76 -3.05
C GLU A 165 -20.14 -26.47 -2.45
N ASP A 166 -19.49 -25.34 -2.74
CA ASP A 166 -19.91 -24.01 -2.30
C ASP A 166 -21.30 -23.63 -2.84
N GLN A 167 -21.53 -23.83 -4.14
CA GLN A 167 -22.82 -23.54 -4.79
C GLN A 167 -23.95 -24.47 -4.31
N LEU A 168 -23.63 -25.73 -4.00
CA LEU A 168 -24.60 -26.67 -3.43
C LEU A 168 -25.00 -26.28 -2.01
N LYS A 169 -24.04 -25.83 -1.19
CA LYS A 169 -24.30 -25.31 0.16
C LYS A 169 -25.25 -24.11 0.13
N GLU A 170 -25.08 -23.19 -0.82
CA GLU A 170 -25.99 -22.04 -1.00
C GLU A 170 -27.42 -22.47 -1.36
N ARG A 171 -27.60 -23.65 -1.96
CA ARG A 171 -28.90 -24.24 -2.30
C ARG A 171 -29.46 -25.18 -1.21
N GLY A 172 -28.78 -25.29 -0.07
CA GLY A 172 -29.20 -26.14 1.06
C GLY A 172 -28.75 -27.59 0.98
N HIS A 173 -27.86 -27.95 0.05
CA HIS A 173 -27.29 -29.29 -0.04
C HIS A 173 -25.93 -29.34 0.67
N ILE A 174 -25.82 -30.19 1.69
CA ILE A 174 -24.58 -30.39 2.44
C ILE A 174 -23.92 -31.66 1.90
N LEU A 175 -23.10 -31.49 0.85
CA LEU A 175 -22.20 -32.52 0.36
C LEU A 175 -20.77 -32.11 0.67
N THR A 176 -19.96 -33.09 1.03
CA THR A 176 -18.52 -32.91 1.17
C THR A 176 -17.83 -33.12 -0.16
N LEU A 177 -16.66 -32.51 -0.34
CA LEU A 177 -15.76 -32.77 -1.47
C LEU A 177 -15.52 -34.26 -1.73
N ALA A 178 -15.33 -35.06 -0.68
CA ALA A 178 -15.11 -36.50 -0.81
C ALA A 178 -16.35 -37.22 -1.38
N GLN A 179 -17.54 -36.89 -0.88
CA GLN A 179 -18.80 -37.43 -1.39
C GLN A 179 -19.05 -37.00 -2.84
N LEU A 180 -18.81 -35.71 -3.16
CA LEU A 180 -18.94 -35.18 -4.53
C LEU A 180 -18.04 -35.95 -5.51
N ARG A 181 -16.76 -36.15 -5.15
CA ARG A 181 -15.83 -36.93 -5.97
C ARG A 181 -16.29 -38.38 -6.15
N SER A 182 -16.72 -39.04 -5.07
CA SER A 182 -17.19 -40.42 -5.12
C SER A 182 -18.44 -40.57 -5.99
N GLN A 183 -19.42 -39.68 -5.83
CA GLN A 183 -20.66 -39.69 -6.61
C GLN A 183 -20.38 -39.40 -8.08
N THR A 184 -19.48 -38.45 -8.37
CA THR A 184 -19.06 -38.14 -9.75
C THR A 184 -18.42 -39.36 -10.40
N ALA A 185 -17.48 -40.02 -9.72
CA ALA A 185 -16.83 -41.22 -10.23
C ALA A 185 -17.82 -42.36 -10.46
N GLN A 186 -18.71 -42.61 -9.50
CA GLN A 186 -19.73 -43.65 -9.61
C GLN A 186 -20.69 -43.37 -10.77
N TYR A 187 -21.10 -42.11 -10.97
CA TYR A 187 -21.96 -41.70 -12.07
C TYR A 187 -21.28 -41.91 -13.42
N MET A 188 -20.02 -41.50 -13.56
CA MET A 188 -19.25 -41.70 -14.79
C MET A 188 -19.05 -43.19 -15.11
N GLN A 189 -18.82 -44.02 -14.08
CA GLN A 189 -18.68 -45.47 -14.26
C GLN A 189 -20.00 -46.17 -14.63
N SER A 190 -21.16 -45.65 -14.21
CA SER A 190 -22.45 -46.22 -14.60
C SER A 190 -22.96 -45.72 -15.97
N HIS A 191 -22.32 -44.69 -16.53
CA HIS A 191 -22.67 -44.08 -17.82
C HIS A 191 -21.46 -44.02 -18.76
N VAL A 192 -20.68 -45.10 -18.84
CA VAL A 192 -19.39 -45.10 -19.55
C VAL A 192 -19.52 -44.59 -20.98
N ASP A 193 -20.53 -45.02 -21.71
CA ASP A 193 -20.73 -44.65 -23.12
C ASP A 193 -20.88 -43.12 -23.32
N ASP A 194 -21.44 -42.41 -22.33
CA ASP A 194 -21.60 -40.95 -22.37
C ASP A 194 -20.27 -40.22 -22.12
N PHE A 195 -19.37 -40.82 -21.33
CA PHE A 195 -18.12 -40.18 -20.91
C PHE A 195 -16.89 -40.64 -21.69
N LEU A 196 -16.94 -41.83 -22.30
CA LEU A 196 -15.84 -42.44 -23.04
C LEU A 196 -15.26 -41.52 -24.13
N PRO A 197 -16.07 -40.76 -24.91
CA PRO A 197 -15.53 -39.82 -25.89
C PRO A 197 -14.64 -38.71 -25.31
N PHE A 198 -14.80 -38.40 -24.02
CA PHE A 198 -14.01 -37.38 -23.31
C PHE A 198 -12.77 -37.96 -22.62
N LEU A 199 -12.68 -39.29 -22.50
CA LEU A 199 -11.59 -40.00 -21.86
C LEU A 199 -10.60 -40.61 -22.86
N ILE A 200 -10.91 -40.56 -24.16
CA ILE A 200 -10.07 -41.11 -25.22
C ILE A 200 -9.34 -39.97 -25.94
N ASN A 201 -8.07 -40.20 -26.28
CA ASN A 201 -7.32 -39.32 -27.17
C ASN A 201 -7.97 -39.35 -28.57
N PRO A 202 -8.45 -38.20 -29.08
CA PRO A 202 -9.20 -38.14 -30.34
C PRO A 202 -8.36 -38.55 -31.57
N ASN A 203 -7.03 -38.54 -31.47
CA ASN A 203 -6.13 -38.90 -32.57
C ASN A 203 -5.64 -40.35 -32.48
N THR A 204 -5.50 -40.92 -31.28
CA THR A 204 -4.91 -42.26 -31.10
C THR A 204 -5.91 -43.32 -30.67
N GLY A 205 -7.07 -42.94 -30.13
CA GLY A 205 -8.05 -43.89 -29.61
C GLY A 205 -7.69 -44.48 -28.24
N ASP A 206 -6.58 -44.05 -27.64
CA ASP A 206 -6.13 -44.51 -26.32
C ASP A 206 -6.86 -43.79 -25.19
N ILE A 207 -7.20 -44.53 -24.12
CA ILE A 207 -7.76 -44.01 -22.85
C ILE A 207 -6.63 -43.51 -21.94
#